data_AF-A0A535GYH6-F1
#
_entry.id   AF-A0A535GYH6-F1
#
_cell.length_a   1.000
_cell.length_b   1.000
_cell.length_c   1.000
_cell.angle_alpha   90.00
_cell.angle_beta   90.00
_cell.angle_gamma   90.00
#
_symmetry.space_group_name_H-M   'P 1'
#
loop_
_entity.id
_entity.type
_entity.pdbx_description
1 polymer ?
#
loop_
_entity_poly.entity_id
_entity_poly.type
_entity_poly.pdbx_seq_one_letter_code
_entity_poly.pdbx_strand_id
1 'polypeptide(L)'
;MFRWDSDKDAYLLHWLDSVGEPLSEMRGSFNGNILQLVGQSPTGRSRATFDFSGLRRHTYRMEVSPDGQQWFTFIEADYSRMD
;
A
#
# COMPACT_ATOMS: atom_id res chain seq x y z
N MET A 1 8.33 2.39 5.37
CA MET A 1 7.95 2.62 6.78
C MET A 1 6.56 3.23 6.81
N PHE A 2 5.65 2.73 7.65
CA PHE A 2 4.35 3.36 7.88
C PHE A 2 4.46 4.39 8.99
N ARG A 3 3.82 5.56 8.81
CA ARG A 3 3.75 6.61 9.82
C ARG A 3 2.30 6.98 10.07
N TRP A 4 1.91 7.16 11.33
CA TRP A 4 0.63 7.79 11.68
C TRP A 4 0.70 9.30 11.48
N ASP A 5 -0.28 9.85 10.76
CA ASP A 5 -0.50 11.28 10.56
C ASP A 5 -1.81 11.68 11.24
N SER A 6 -1.69 12.30 12.42
CA SER A 6 -2.84 12.70 13.25
C SER A 6 -3.69 13.79 12.62
N ASP A 7 -3.10 14.67 11.80
CA ASP A 7 -3.83 15.79 11.19
C ASP A 7 -4.74 15.30 10.05
N LYS A 8 -4.38 14.16 9.47
CA LYS A 8 -5.13 13.50 8.39
C LYS A 8 -5.89 12.25 8.83
N ASP A 9 -5.75 11.85 10.10
CA ASP A 9 -6.31 10.62 10.67
C ASP A 9 -6.01 9.40 9.80
N ALA A 10 -4.76 9.27 9.34
CA ALA A 10 -4.36 8.28 8.36
C ALA A 10 -2.93 7.78 8.57
N TYR A 11 -2.69 6.53 8.16
CA TYR A 11 -1.34 6.01 7.95
C TYR A 11 -0.80 6.48 6.60
N LEU A 12 0.49 6.81 6.60
CA LEU A 12 1.24 7.28 5.44
C LEU A 12 2.38 6.30 5.13
N LEU A 13 2.48 5.92 3.85
CA LEU A 13 3.64 5.28 3.25
C LEU A 13 4.21 6.21 2.18
N HIS A 14 5.48 6.54 2.31
CA HIS A 14 6.25 7.13 1.22
C HIS A 14 6.79 6.00 0.34
N TRP A 15 6.34 5.96 -0.91
CA TRP A 15 6.78 5.01 -1.92
C TRP A 15 7.85 5.64 -2.82
N LEU A 16 9.00 4.98 -2.85
CA LEU A 16 10.15 5.32 -3.68
C LEU A 16 10.70 4.02 -4.24
N ASP A 17 10.94 3.98 -5.55
CA ASP A 17 11.47 2.80 -6.24
C ASP A 17 12.61 3.17 -7.19
N SER A 18 13.27 2.14 -7.72
CA SER A 18 14.43 2.29 -8.62
C SER A 18 14.05 2.59 -10.07
N VAL A 19 12.76 2.75 -10.38
CA VAL A 19 12.29 3.12 -11.73
C VAL A 19 12.47 4.63 -11.96
N GLY A 20 12.67 5.40 -10.88
CA GLY A 20 12.96 6.84 -10.95
C GLY A 20 11.71 7.72 -11.00
N GLU A 21 10.54 7.15 -10.68
CA GLU A 21 9.31 7.92 -10.53
C GLU A 21 9.41 8.89 -9.34
N PRO A 22 8.66 10.01 -9.35
CA PRO A 22 8.56 10.91 -8.22
C PRO A 22 8.13 10.19 -6.94
N LEU A 23 8.58 10.68 -5.79
CA LEU A 23 8.12 10.23 -4.48
C LEU A 23 6.59 10.22 -4.44
N SER A 24 6.00 9.06 -4.19
CA SER A 24 4.56 8.90 -4.10
C SER A 24 4.13 8.73 -2.65
N GLU A 25 3.12 9.49 -2.23
CA GLU A 25 2.48 9.30 -0.93
C GLU A 25 1.27 8.39 -1.06
N MET A 26 1.23 7.33 -0.26
CA MET A 26 0.06 6.47 -0.13
C MET A 26 -0.52 6.62 1.27
N ARG A 27 -1.83 6.86 1.35
CA ARG A 27 -2.53 7.12 2.61
C ARG A 27 -3.72 6.20 2.80
N GLY A 28 -4.03 5.87 4.05
CA GLY A 28 -5.21 5.09 4.37
C GLY A 28 -5.25 4.63 5.83
N SER A 29 -5.97 3.55 6.09
CA SER A 29 -6.31 3.15 7.45
C SER A 29 -6.37 1.63 7.60
N PHE A 30 -6.41 1.18 8.85
CA PHE A 30 -6.70 -0.20 9.17
C PHE A 30 -8.21 -0.45 9.19
N ASN A 31 -8.60 -1.60 8.64
CA ASN A 31 -9.88 -2.24 8.92
C ASN A 31 -9.58 -3.62 9.52
N GLY A 32 -9.64 -3.71 10.86
CA GLY A 32 -9.13 -4.87 11.59
C GLY A 32 -7.65 -5.08 11.32
N ASN A 33 -7.29 -6.23 10.76
CA ASN A 33 -5.90 -6.60 10.46
C ASN A 33 -5.44 -6.21 9.03
N ILE A 34 -6.28 -5.51 8.27
CA ILE A 34 -5.98 -5.12 6.90
C ILE A 34 -5.65 -3.63 6.86
N LEU A 35 -4.42 -3.28 6.49
CA LEU A 35 -4.04 -1.91 6.16
C LEU A 35 -4.18 -1.70 4.67
N GLN A 36 -5.06 -0.79 4.26
CA GLN A 36 -5.22 -0.40 2.87
C GLN A 36 -4.79 1.05 2.68
N LEU A 37 -3.84 1.28 1.78
CA LEU A 37 -3.31 2.60 1.43
C LEU A 37 -3.60 2.89 -0.05
N VAL A 38 -3.93 4.13 -0.37
CA VAL A 38 -4.17 4.59 -1.74
C VAL A 38 -3.21 5.73 -2.05
N GLY A 39 -2.54 5.64 -3.19
CA GLY A 39 -1.76 6.72 -3.80
C GLY A 39 -2.42 7.20 -5.09
N GLN A 40 -2.19 8.46 -5.42
CA GLN A 40 -2.60 9.06 -6.68
C GLN A 40 -1.38 9.66 -7.37
N SER A 41 -1.17 9.29 -8.63
CA SER A 41 -0.16 9.87 -9.51
C SER A 41 -0.82 10.43 -10.78
N PRO A 42 -0.08 11.15 -11.63
CA PRO A 42 -0.57 11.54 -12.96
C PRO A 42 -0.91 10.34 -13.86
N THR A 43 -0.30 9.19 -13.62
CA THR A 43 -0.49 7.95 -14.40
C THR A 43 -1.65 7.09 -13.93
N GLY A 44 -2.28 7.43 -12.80
CA GLY A 44 -3.44 6.71 -12.27
C GLY A 44 -3.42 6.60 -10.75
N ARG A 45 -4.13 5.60 -10.24
CA ARG A 45 -4.19 5.26 -8.82
C ARG A 45 -3.37 4.03 -8.52
N SER A 46 -2.80 3.99 -7.33
CA SER A 46 -2.21 2.79 -6.76
C SER A 46 -2.89 2.45 -5.44
N ARG A 47 -3.00 1.15 -5.15
CA ARG A 47 -3.54 0.63 -3.89
C ARG A 47 -2.58 -0.41 -3.34
N ALA A 48 -2.11 -0.18 -2.12
CA ALA A 48 -1.29 -1.12 -1.38
C ALA A 48 -2.15 -1.73 -0.27
N THR A 49 -2.28 -3.05 -0.27
CA THR A 49 -3.01 -3.80 0.75
C THR A 49 -2.02 -4.67 1.49
N PHE A 50 -1.97 -4.53 2.81
CA PHE A 50 -1.23 -5.41 3.71
C PHE A 50 -2.24 -6.17 4.58
N ASP A 51 -2.20 -7.50 4.54
CA ASP A 51 -3.05 -8.35 5.37
C ASP A 51 -2.21 -9.00 6.46
N PHE A 52 -2.40 -8.54 7.71
CA PHE A 52 -1.72 -9.03 8.91
C PHE A 52 -2.54 -10.08 9.67
N SER A 53 -3.57 -10.68 9.06
CA SER A 53 -4.40 -11.71 9.72
C SER A 53 -3.65 -13.02 9.98
N GLY A 54 -2.55 -13.27 9.27
CA GLY A 54 -1.74 -14.48 9.41
C GLY A 54 -0.89 -14.50 10.68
N LEU A 55 -0.88 -15.63 11.39
CA LEU A 55 0.05 -15.82 12.50
C LEU A 55 1.48 -15.85 11.97
N ARG A 56 2.29 -14.86 12.37
CA ARG A 56 3.69 -14.72 11.93
C ARG A 56 3.84 -14.62 10.40
N ARG A 57 2.79 -14.22 9.70
CA ARG A 57 2.79 -14.00 8.25
C ARG A 57 2.03 -12.73 7.91
N HIS A 58 2.35 -12.13 6.78
CA HIS A 58 1.49 -11.12 6.17
C HIS A 58 1.61 -11.19 4.65
N THR A 59 0.53 -10.85 3.97
CA THR A 59 0.57 -10.66 2.51
C THR A 59 0.66 -9.18 2.18
N TYR A 60 1.25 -8.90 1.03
CA TYR A 60 1.30 -7.57 0.44
C TYR A 60 0.84 -7.67 -1.00
N ARG A 61 -0.08 -6.79 -1.39
CA ARG A 61 -0.53 -6.66 -2.76
C ARG A 61 -0.56 -5.20 -3.17
N MET A 62 0.11 -4.88 -4.25
CA MET A 62 0.00 -3.58 -4.91
C MET A 62 -0.79 -3.72 -6.18
N GLU A 63 -1.82 -2.89 -6.33
CA GLU A 63 -2.64 -2.79 -7.53
C GLU A 63 -2.51 -1.40 -8.11
N VAL A 64 -2.62 -1.29 -9.44
CA VAL A 64 -2.66 -0.02 -10.16
C VAL A 64 -3.92 0.08 -10.99
N SER A 65 -4.41 1.30 -11.18
CA SER A 65 -5.62 1.59 -11.93
C SER A 65 -5.46 2.90 -12.70
N PRO A 66 -5.22 2.85 -14.03
CA PRO A 66 -5.12 4.04 -14.86
C PRO A 66 -6.41 4.86 -14.91
N ASP A 67 -7.57 4.20 -14.86
CA ASP A 67 -8.90 4.79 -14.99
C ASP A 67 -9.64 4.96 -13.65
N GLY A 68 -9.07 4.44 -12.56
CA GLY A 68 -9.71 4.39 -11.25
C GLY A 68 -10.86 3.37 -11.12
N GLN A 69 -11.16 2.60 -12.17
CA GLN A 69 -12.23 1.62 -12.20
C GLN A 69 -11.70 0.18 -12.30
N GLN A 70 -10.78 -0.08 -13.22
CA GLN A 70 -10.15 -1.37 -13.40
C GLN A 70 -8.84 -1.42 -12.64
N TRP A 71 -8.68 -2.44 -11.80
CA TRP A 71 -7.50 -2.63 -10.96
C TRP A 71 -6.72 -3.85 -11.44
N PHE A 72 -5.41 -3.66 -11.60
CA PHE A 72 -4.49 -4.69 -12.05
C PHE A 72 -3.45 -4.94 -10.97
N THR A 73 -3.22 -6.19 -10.60
CA THR A 73 -2.13 -6.55 -9.68
C THR A 73 -0.79 -6.22 -10.32
N PHE A 74 0.01 -5.42 -9.63
CA PHE A 74 1.37 -5.05 -10.01
C PHE A 74 2.42 -5.80 -9.20
N ILE A 75 2.18 -5.98 -7.89
CA ILE A 75 3.06 -6.74 -6.99
C ILE A 75 2.19 -7.64 -6.11
N GLU A 76 2.65 -8.86 -5.86
CA GLU A 76 2.11 -9.76 -4.86
C GLU A 76 3.25 -10.41 -4.08
N ALA A 77 3.12 -10.48 -2.76
CA ALA A 77 4.10 -11.11 -1.89
C ALA A 77 3.44 -11.73 -0.66
N ASP A 78 4.01 -12.84 -0.19
CA ASP A 78 3.72 -13.48 1.09
C ASP A 78 5.01 -13.49 1.91
N TYR A 79 4.97 -12.85 3.07
CA TYR A 79 6.10 -12.73 3.97
C TYR A 79 5.85 -13.54 5.24
N SER A 80 6.79 -14.42 5.56
CA SER A 80 6.85 -15.12 6.85
C SER A 80 7.89 -14.48 7.76
N ARG A 81 7.56 -14.34 9.05
CA ARG A 81 8.51 -13.87 10.06
C ARG A 81 9.58 -14.92 10.29
N MET A 82 10.81 -14.61 9.89
CA MET A 82 12.00 -15.38 10.27
C MET A 82 12.30 -15.14 11.76
N ASP A 83 12.66 -16.21 12.47
CA ASP A 83 13.10 -16.20 13.87
C ASP A 83 14.46 -15.52 14.05
#